data_AF-A0A6N3GG66-F1
#
_entry.id   AF-A0A6N3GG66-F1
#
_cell.length_a   1.000
_cell.length_b   1.000
_cell.length_c   1.000
_cell.angle_alpha   90.00
_cell.angle_beta   90.00
_cell.angle_gamma   90.00
#
_symmetry.space_group_name_H-M   'P 1'
#
loop_
_entity.id
_entity.type
_entity.pdbx_description
1 polymer ?
#
loop_
_entity_poly.entity_id
_entity_poly.type
_entity_poly.pdbx_seq_one_letter_code
_entity_poly.pdbx_strand_id
1 'polypeptide(L)'
;MGLLEMGYSDPTADLHVEGVCVDFDRFLADLESVAGTTDDKCEEFPTEAYHAHMEDILTEAGLGKLKLPLLFSVVLDEWLSIHGFNYRYTFLVMDREHFRQVCREYEIDKDIARKCLSRDTDCIVVYTGMTRIG
;
A
#
# COMPACT_ATOMS: atom_id res chain seq x y z
N MET A 1 13.55 6.00 2.05
CA MET A 1 12.43 5.29 1.41
C MET A 1 12.72 3.80 1.52
N GLY A 2 11.84 3.04 2.18
CA GLY A 2 11.90 1.59 2.25
C GLY A 2 11.12 0.91 1.14
N LEU A 3 11.27 -0.41 1.05
CA LEU A 3 10.47 -1.28 0.21
C LEU A 3 9.87 -2.39 1.07
N LEU A 4 8.56 -2.56 1.00
CA LEU A 4 7.88 -3.72 1.53
C LEU A 4 7.61 -4.68 0.37
N GLU A 5 8.22 -5.86 0.43
CA GLU A 5 7.95 -6.94 -0.53
C GLU A 5 6.69 -7.69 -0.11
N MET A 6 5.83 -7.98 -1.09
CA MET A 6 4.56 -8.66 -0.88
C MET A 6 4.45 -9.75 -1.93
N GLY A 7 3.88 -10.89 -1.56
CA GLY A 7 3.74 -12.01 -2.47
C GLY A 7 2.47 -12.78 -2.18
N TYR A 8 1.80 -13.21 -3.24
CA TYR A 8 0.70 -14.15 -3.18
C TYR A 8 1.08 -15.40 -3.98
N SER A 9 0.78 -16.57 -3.43
CA SER A 9 1.05 -17.85 -4.08
C SER A 9 -0.11 -18.78 -3.81
N ASP A 10 -0.83 -19.18 -4.85
CA ASP A 10 -1.83 -20.25 -4.77
C ASP A 10 -1.25 -21.53 -5.36
N PRO A 11 -0.85 -22.51 -4.51
CA PRO A 11 -0.29 -23.77 -4.98
C PRO A 11 -1.31 -24.66 -5.71
N THR A 12 -2.60 -24.36 -5.63
CA THR A 12 -3.65 -25.09 -6.35
C THR A 12 -3.91 -24.55 -7.75
N ALA A 13 -3.53 -23.30 -8.02
CA ALA A 13 -3.77 -22.61 -9.29
C ALA A 13 -2.49 -22.33 -10.10
N ASP A 14 -1.31 -22.79 -9.64
CA ASP A 14 0.01 -22.44 -10.21
C ASP A 14 0.18 -20.92 -10.38
N LEU A 15 -0.38 -20.16 -9.43
CA LEU A 15 -0.46 -18.72 -9.47
C LEU A 15 0.59 -18.13 -8.53
N HIS A 16 1.54 -17.38 -9.07
CA HIS A 16 2.53 -16.64 -8.28
C HIS A 16 2.50 -15.18 -8.69
N VAL A 17 2.30 -14.30 -7.71
CA VAL A 17 2.20 -12.86 -7.92
C VAL A 17 3.14 -12.16 -6.96
N GLU A 18 4.00 -11.30 -7.48
CA GLU A 18 4.89 -10.46 -6.69
C GLU A 18 4.45 -9.00 -6.72
N GLY A 19 4.41 -8.39 -5.54
CA GLY A 19 4.12 -6.98 -5.34
C GLY A 19 5.22 -6.28 -4.56
N VAL A 20 5.35 -4.98 -4.77
CA VAL A 20 6.23 -4.14 -3.94
C VAL A 20 5.53 -2.85 -3.56
N CYS A 21 5.57 -2.50 -2.28
CA CYS A 21 5.10 -1.22 -1.78
C CYS A 21 6.29 -0.30 -1.52
N VAL A 22 6.28 0.84 -2.19
CA VAL A 22 7.27 1.90 -2.11
C VAL A 22 6.86 2.87 -1.02
N ASP A 23 7.81 3.17 -0.13
CA ASP A 23 7.67 4.13 0.96
C ASP A 23 6.64 3.73 2.02
N PHE A 24 6.51 2.43 2.28
CA PHE A 24 5.67 1.91 3.36
C PHE A 24 6.10 2.45 4.74
N ASP A 25 7.40 2.69 4.95
CA ASP A 25 7.90 3.31 6.20
C ASP A 25 7.29 4.69 6.45
N ARG A 26 7.01 5.46 5.38
CA ARG A 26 6.38 6.77 5.51
C ARG A 26 4.91 6.64 5.91
N PHE A 27 4.22 5.62 5.41
CA PHE A 27 2.87 5.31 5.88
C PHE A 27 2.88 4.98 7.38
N LEU A 28 3.80 4.13 7.83
CA LEU A 28 3.94 3.82 9.26
C LEU A 28 4.27 5.07 10.09
N ALA A 29 5.17 5.92 9.62
CA ALA A 29 5.52 7.16 10.32
C ALA A 29 4.35 8.15 10.41
N ASP A 30 3.59 8.32 9.32
CA ASP A 30 2.38 9.15 9.32
C ASP A 30 1.34 8.58 10.29
N LEU A 31 1.13 7.26 10.28
CA LEU A 31 0.22 6.56 11.18
C LEU A 31 0.62 6.72 12.66
N GLU A 32 1.87 6.45 13.00
CA GLU A 32 2.42 6.61 14.35
C GLU A 32 2.31 8.06 14.85
N SER A 33 2.36 9.04 13.95
CA SER A 33 2.27 10.45 14.32
C SER A 33 0.88 10.88 14.83
N VAL A 34 -0.17 10.15 14.45
CA VAL A 34 -1.57 10.48 14.80
C VAL A 34 -2.30 9.37 15.56
N ALA A 35 -1.77 8.14 15.58
CA ALA A 35 -2.36 7.03 16.29
C ALA A 35 -2.20 7.19 17.81
N GLY A 36 -3.29 6.95 18.54
CA GLY A 36 -3.29 6.84 19.98
C GLY A 36 -2.74 5.51 20.46
N THR A 37 -2.55 5.38 21.77
CA THR A 37 -2.24 4.09 22.39
C THR A 37 -3.45 3.17 22.20
N THR A 38 -3.30 2.13 21.40
CA THR A 38 -4.35 1.16 21.11
C THR A 38 -4.74 0.43 22.39
N ASP A 39 -6.00 0.54 22.81
CA ASP A 39 -6.62 -0.43 23.72
C ASP A 39 -6.90 -1.71 22.91
N ASP A 40 -6.75 -2.90 23.50
CA ASP A 40 -6.73 -4.23 22.84
C ASP A 40 -8.05 -4.62 22.11
N LYS A 41 -8.96 -3.68 21.88
CA LYS A 41 -10.34 -3.89 21.42
C LYS A 41 -10.73 -3.16 20.14
N CYS A 42 -9.82 -2.44 19.49
CA CYS A 42 -10.19 -1.76 18.25
C CYS A 42 -10.27 -2.73 17.08
N GLU A 43 -11.40 -2.69 16.37
CA GLU A 43 -11.60 -3.40 15.12
C GLU A 43 -10.73 -2.73 14.03
N GLU A 44 -9.86 -3.52 13.41
CA GLU A 44 -9.10 -3.25 12.18
C GLU A 44 -8.26 -1.96 12.17
N PHE A 45 -7.07 -2.03 12.75
CA PHE A 45 -6.09 -0.95 12.66
C PHE A 45 -5.56 -0.79 11.21
N PRO A 46 -5.12 0.42 10.76
CA PRO A 46 -4.88 0.68 9.34
C PRO A 46 -3.85 -0.24 8.67
N THR A 47 -2.92 -0.81 9.43
CA THR A 47 -1.95 -1.80 8.92
C THR A 47 -2.63 -3.11 8.53
N GLU A 48 -3.57 -3.58 9.34
CA GLU A 48 -4.36 -4.80 9.11
C GLU A 48 -5.26 -4.61 7.90
N ALA A 49 -5.96 -3.47 7.83
CA ALA A 49 -6.78 -3.11 6.67
C ALA A 49 -5.93 -3.01 5.38
N TYR A 50 -4.71 -2.48 5.47
CA TYR A 50 -3.79 -2.44 4.33
C TYR A 50 -3.42 -3.86 3.87
N HIS A 51 -3.07 -4.75 4.78
CA HIS A 51 -2.71 -6.13 4.45
C HIS A 51 -3.89 -6.91 3.84
N ALA A 52 -5.09 -6.74 4.37
CA ALA A 52 -6.31 -7.33 3.80
C ALA A 52 -6.55 -6.84 2.35
N HIS A 53 -6.45 -5.52 2.12
CA HIS A 53 -6.55 -4.98 0.76
C HIS A 53 -5.48 -5.52 -0.19
N MET A 54 -4.25 -5.69 0.29
CA MET A 54 -3.18 -6.22 -0.54
C MET A 54 -3.39 -7.69 -0.89
N GLU A 55 -3.96 -8.49 0.01
CA GLU A 55 -4.33 -9.89 -0.28
C GLU A 55 -5.35 -9.97 -1.43
N ASP A 56 -6.40 -9.15 -1.37
CA ASP A 56 -7.41 -9.07 -2.43
C ASP A 56 -6.80 -8.59 -3.76
N ILE A 57 -5.98 -7.54 -3.73
CA ILE A 57 -5.34 -6.97 -4.92
C ILE A 57 -4.41 -7.97 -5.59
N LEU A 58 -3.57 -8.67 -4.81
CA LEU A 58 -2.65 -9.67 -5.34
C LEU A 58 -3.40 -10.88 -5.91
N THR A 59 -4.50 -11.28 -5.27
CA THR A 59 -5.37 -12.34 -5.79
C THR A 59 -5.99 -11.94 -7.12
N GLU A 60 -6.53 -10.72 -7.23
CA GLU A 60 -7.09 -10.20 -8.48
C GLU A 60 -6.05 -10.04 -9.58
N ALA A 61 -4.81 -9.65 -9.22
CA ALA A 61 -3.69 -9.54 -10.14
C ALA A 61 -3.37 -10.91 -10.76
N GLY A 62 -3.24 -11.95 -9.95
CA GLY A 62 -2.96 -13.30 -10.44
C GLY A 62 -4.10 -13.86 -11.30
N LEU A 63 -5.35 -13.55 -10.96
CA LEU A 63 -6.50 -13.92 -11.79
C LEU A 63 -6.61 -13.12 -13.10
N GLY A 64 -5.72 -12.15 -13.36
CA GLY A 64 -5.76 -11.26 -14.52
C GLY A 64 -6.99 -10.35 -14.55
N LYS A 65 -7.60 -10.09 -13.39
CA LYS A 65 -8.83 -9.28 -13.24
C LYS A 65 -8.54 -7.86 -12.75
N LEU A 66 -7.36 -7.63 -12.18
CA LEU A 66 -6.97 -6.33 -11.65
C LEU A 66 -6.88 -5.31 -12.78
N LYS A 67 -7.58 -4.18 -12.62
CA LYS A 67 -7.51 -3.04 -13.53
C LYS A 67 -6.57 -2.00 -12.94
N LEU A 68 -5.50 -1.68 -13.67
CA LEU A 68 -4.48 -0.72 -13.25
C LEU A 68 -4.53 0.56 -14.13
N PRO A 69 -4.19 1.73 -13.55
CA PRO A 69 -3.87 1.97 -12.15
C PRO A 69 -5.12 1.97 -11.24
N LEU A 70 -4.94 1.59 -9.97
CA LEU A 70 -6.00 1.51 -8.96
C LEU A 70 -5.62 2.34 -7.73
N LEU A 71 -6.55 3.14 -7.22
CA LEU A 71 -6.41 3.82 -5.93
C LEU A 71 -7.23 3.10 -4.87
N PHE A 72 -6.62 2.83 -3.72
CA PHE A 72 -7.34 2.40 -2.53
C PHE A 72 -6.92 3.23 -1.31
N SER A 73 -7.67 3.13 -0.22
CA SER A 73 -7.34 3.84 1.01
C SER A 73 -7.78 3.06 2.23
N VAL A 74 -7.02 3.23 3.31
CA VAL A 74 -7.38 2.75 4.66
C VAL A 74 -7.62 3.94 5.56
N VAL A 75 -8.40 3.73 6.63
CA VAL A 75 -8.83 4.81 7.53
C VAL A 75 -8.41 4.47 8.96
N LEU A 76 -7.76 5.43 9.62
CA LEU A 76 -7.67 5.47 11.07
C LEU A 76 -8.89 6.21 11.59
N ASP A 77 -9.68 5.53 12.41
CA ASP A 77 -10.87 6.11 13.01
C ASP A 77 -10.52 7.18 14.07
N GLU A 78 -11.41 8.16 14.25
CA GLU A 78 -11.28 9.22 15.25
C GLU A 78 -11.04 8.70 16.67
N TRP A 79 -11.66 7.58 17.04
CA TRP A 79 -11.50 6.93 18.36
C TRP A 79 -10.08 6.42 18.58
N LEU A 80 -9.38 6.09 17.50
CA LEU A 80 -8.02 5.60 17.50
C LEU A 80 -6.98 6.69 17.32
N SER A 81 -7.38 7.92 16.99
CA SER A 81 -6.43 9.02 16.79
C SER A 81 -6.28 9.88 18.05
N ILE A 82 -5.05 10.34 18.34
CA ILE A 82 -4.78 11.27 19.46
C ILE A 82 -5.48 12.62 19.31
N HIS A 83 -5.93 12.95 18.09
CA HIS A 83 -6.54 14.23 17.78
C HIS A 83 -8.07 14.17 17.69
N GLY A 84 -8.68 12.99 17.82
CA GLY A 84 -10.12 12.80 17.62
C GLY A 84 -10.60 13.13 16.21
N PHE A 85 -9.79 12.84 15.18
CA PHE A 85 -10.17 12.98 13.78
C PHE A 85 -9.95 11.68 13.02
N ASN A 86 -10.72 11.47 11.96
CA ASN A 86 -10.46 10.39 11.03
C ASN A 86 -9.29 10.78 10.10
N TYR A 87 -8.38 9.83 9.85
CA TYR A 87 -7.27 10.01 8.90
C TYR A 87 -7.35 8.96 7.80
N ARG A 88 -7.25 9.40 6.56
CA ARG A 88 -7.20 8.54 5.37
C ARG A 88 -5.79 8.43 4.85
N TYR A 89 -5.34 7.22 4.61
CA TYR A 89 -4.05 6.90 3.99
C TYR A 89 -4.31 6.34 2.62
N THR A 90 -3.78 6.98 1.57
CA THR A 90 -4.11 6.64 0.19
C THR A 90 -2.91 5.99 -0.50
N PHE A 91 -3.19 4.89 -1.22
CA PHE A 91 -2.21 4.10 -1.93
C PHE A 91 -2.61 3.97 -3.40
N LEU A 92 -1.60 4.03 -4.26
CA LEU A 92 -1.74 3.89 -5.71
C LEU A 92 -1.06 2.61 -6.17
N VAL A 93 -1.83 1.68 -6.72
CA VAL A 93 -1.37 0.42 -7.31
C VAL A 93 -1.26 0.59 -8.82
N MET A 94 -0.17 0.11 -9.39
CA MET A 94 0.16 0.28 -10.80
C MET A 94 1.05 -0.86 -11.30
N ASP A 95 1.05 -1.02 -12.62
CA ASP A 95 2.04 -1.85 -13.31
C ASP A 95 3.34 -1.06 -13.54
N ARG A 96 4.33 -1.75 -14.12
CA ARG A 96 5.64 -1.19 -14.45
C ARG A 96 5.57 -0.08 -15.50
N GLU A 97 4.61 -0.12 -16.43
CA GLU A 97 4.49 0.90 -17.47
C GLU A 97 3.99 2.22 -16.90
N HIS A 98 2.93 2.17 -16.10
CA HIS A 98 2.39 3.31 -15.36
C HIS A 98 3.41 3.85 -14.35
N PHE A 99 4.08 2.99 -13.58
CA PHE A 99 5.10 3.40 -12.63
C PHE A 99 6.25 4.16 -13.29
N ARG A 100 6.69 3.74 -14.49
CA ARG A 100 7.75 4.44 -15.24
C ARG A 100 7.37 5.89 -15.59
N GLN A 101 6.09 6.17 -15.79
CA GLN A 101 5.60 7.51 -16.12
C GLN A 101 5.58 8.42 -14.89
N VAL A 102 5.14 7.90 -13.74
CA VAL A 102 4.87 8.71 -12.54
C VAL A 102 5.99 8.69 -11.49
N CYS A 103 6.96 7.78 -11.55
CA CYS A 103 7.98 7.64 -10.50
C CYS A 103 8.79 8.93 -10.25
N ARG A 104 8.90 9.80 -11.26
CA ARG A 104 9.52 11.13 -11.12
C ARG A 104 8.62 12.13 -10.38
N GLU A 105 7.32 12.05 -10.58
CA GLU A 105 6.33 12.93 -9.96
C GLU A 105 6.21 12.67 -8.46
N TYR A 106 6.33 11.40 -8.07
CA TYR A 106 6.37 10.98 -6.67
C TYR A 106 7.76 11.08 -6.02
N GLU A 107 8.73 11.68 -6.71
CA GLU A 107 10.11 11.86 -6.24
C GLU A 107 10.75 10.57 -5.70
N ILE A 108 10.39 9.42 -6.30
CA ILE A 108 10.88 8.12 -5.85
C ILE A 108 12.39 8.04 -6.04
N ASP A 109 13.09 7.57 -5.01
CA ASP A 109 14.53 7.35 -5.04
C ASP A 109 14.95 6.55 -6.29
N LYS A 110 16.00 7.00 -6.98
CA LYS A 110 16.41 6.42 -8.26
C LYS A 110 16.79 4.94 -8.16
N ASP A 111 17.39 4.53 -7.05
CA ASP A 111 17.79 3.13 -6.86
C ASP A 111 16.59 2.26 -6.52
N ILE A 112 15.60 2.79 -5.81
CA ILE A 112 14.31 2.12 -5.60
C ILE A 112 13.54 2.00 -6.90
N ALA A 113 13.41 3.09 -7.67
CA ALA A 113 12.73 3.08 -8.95
C ALA A 113 13.38 2.07 -9.92
N ARG A 114 14.72 1.99 -9.93
CA ARG A 114 15.44 0.96 -10.69
C ARG A 114 15.09 -0.44 -10.22
N LYS A 115 15.06 -0.72 -8.91
CA LYS A 115 14.69 -2.03 -8.36
C LYS A 115 13.27 -2.44 -8.77
N CYS A 116 12.29 -1.55 -8.62
CA CYS A 116 10.90 -1.80 -9.02
C CYS A 116 10.77 -2.04 -10.53
N LEU A 117 11.56 -1.34 -11.35
CA LEU A 117 11.56 -1.52 -12.79
C LEU A 117 12.37 -2.73 -13.27
N SER A 118 13.32 -3.25 -12.48
CA SER A 118 14.14 -4.41 -12.83
C SER A 118 13.52 -5.74 -12.40
N ARG A 119 12.67 -5.73 -11.36
CA ARG A 119 11.95 -6.93 -10.91
C ARG A 119 10.86 -7.31 -11.90
N ASP A 120 10.56 -8.61 -11.93
CA ASP A 120 9.36 -9.12 -12.56
C ASP A 120 8.19 -9.03 -11.56
N THR A 121 7.91 -7.80 -11.12
CA THR A 121 6.81 -7.49 -10.19
C THR A 121 5.54 -7.20 -10.98
N ASP A 122 4.46 -7.88 -10.61
CA ASP A 122 3.12 -7.74 -11.19
C ASP A 122 2.45 -6.44 -10.76
N CYS A 123 2.72 -6.00 -9.52
CA CYS A 123 2.16 -4.77 -8.99
C CYS A 123 3.18 -3.95 -8.19
N ILE A 124 3.12 -2.63 -8.39
CA ILE A 124 3.89 -1.64 -7.65
C ILE A 124 2.87 -0.74 -6.94
N VAL A 125 3.00 -0.65 -5.62
CA VAL A 125 2.17 0.18 -4.76
C VAL A 125 2.98 1.36 -4.31
N VAL A 126 2.40 2.56 -4.34
CA VAL A 126 3.02 3.79 -3.85
C VAL A 126 2.10 4.40 -2.80
N TYR A 127 2.63 4.64 -1.61
CA TYR A 127 1.92 5.45 -0.61
C TYR A 127 1.93 6.93 -1.05
N THR A 128 0.75 7.51 -1.20
CA THR A 128 0.57 8.87 -1.75
C THR A 128 0.42 9.93 -0.66
N GLY A 129 0.08 9.53 0.56
CA GLY A 129 0.01 10.42 1.71
C GLY A 129 -1.22 10.23 2.60
N MET A 130 -1.21 11.00 3.67
CA MET A 130 -2.24 11.05 4.70
C MET A 130 -3.10 12.30 4.52
N THR A 131 -4.41 12.17 4.67
CA THR A 131 -5.36 13.29 4.69
C THR A 131 -6.29 13.19 5.88
N ARG A 132 -6.41 14.27 6.65
CA ARG A 132 -7.45 14.37 7.69
C ARG A 132 -8.82 14.50 7.02
N ILE A 133 -9.77 13.68 7.43
CA ILE A 133 -11.15 13.68 6.93
C ILE A 133 -12.12 13.90 8.10
N GLY A 134 -13.08 14.81 7.93
CA GLY A 134 -13.94 15.29 9.01
C GLY A 134 -13.88 16.81 9.17
#